data_AF-A0AAJ1VJJ1-F1
#
_entry.id   AF-A0AAJ1VJJ1-F1
#
_cell.length_a   1.000
_cell.length_b   1.000
_cell.length_c   1.000
_cell.angle_alpha   90.00
_cell.angle_beta   90.00
_cell.angle_gamma   90.00
#
_symmetry.space_group_name_H-M   'P 1'
#
loop_
_entity.id
_entity.type
_entity.pdbx_description
1 polymer ?
#
loop_
_entity_poly.entity_id
_entity_poly.type
_entity_poly.pdbx_seq_one_letter_code
_entity_poly.pdbx_strand_id
1 'polypeptide(L)'
;MLDELIERYSKYSDSELMNVYLNSNGYTEDAKKALETVVEERGGFSALKERYYKLVEKEEEKRRVHHEANQLYKKGNTKNDINSIIHSEILSREEVQEITDLVSSRIEAEKKDVEIKTSTYIGSILGRNSWRHYRRNFMGLTNDIFRTYILSFCGRLGNNIVWIY
;
A
#
# COMPACT_ATOMS: atom_id res chain seq x y z
N MET A 1 30.15 30.68 18.35
CA MET A 1 29.32 29.58 18.91
C MET A 1 27.87 30.02 19.07
N LEU A 2 27.58 31.04 19.88
CA LEU A 2 26.19 31.51 20.09
C LEU A 2 25.48 31.92 18.78
N ASP A 3 26.11 32.77 17.96
CA ASP A 3 25.49 33.27 16.71
C ASP A 3 25.21 32.16 15.70
N GLU A 4 26.08 31.15 15.62
CA GLU A 4 25.89 29.98 14.76
C GLU A 4 24.69 29.14 15.21
N LEU A 5 24.48 29.01 16.53
CA LEU A 5 23.32 28.31 17.09
C LEU A 5 22.02 29.09 16.83
N ILE A 6 22.06 30.42 16.92
CA ILE A 6 20.92 31.29 16.57
C ILE A 6 20.56 31.10 15.10
N GLU A 7 21.54 31.16 14.18
CA GLU A 7 21.30 30.96 12.75
C GLU A 7 20.76 29.56 12.44
N ARG A 8 21.21 28.54 13.19
CA ARG A 8 20.69 27.19 13.03
C ARG A 8 19.24 27.07 13.50
N TYR A 9 18.92 27.56 14.69
CA TYR A 9 17.57 27.47 15.24
C TYR A 9 16.58 28.36 14.48
N SER A 10 17.02 29.47 13.88
CA SER A 10 16.17 30.32 13.05
C SER A 10 15.67 29.65 11.78
N LYS A 11 16.29 28.53 11.37
CA LYS A 11 15.86 27.71 10.22
C LYS A 11 14.88 26.59 10.61
N TYR A 12 14.66 26.35 11.91
CA TYR A 12 13.79 25.26 12.36
C TYR A 12 12.32 25.60 12.10
N SER A 13 11.55 24.59 11.72
CA SER A 13 10.09 24.65 11.73
C SER A 13 9.55 24.82 13.15
N ASP A 14 8.30 25.26 13.30
CA ASP A 14 7.68 25.40 14.62
C ASP A 14 7.64 24.07 15.39
N SER A 15 7.45 22.94 14.71
CA SER A 15 7.50 21.60 15.31
C SER A 15 8.89 21.22 15.82
N GLU A 16 9.93 21.49 15.02
CA GLU A 16 11.31 21.23 15.42
C GLU A 16 11.74 22.13 16.57
N LEU A 17 11.38 23.42 16.50
CA LEU A 17 11.70 24.40 17.53
C LEU A 17 11.00 24.06 18.85
N MET A 18 9.72 23.68 18.82
CA MET A 18 8.99 23.20 19.99
C MET A 18 9.64 21.94 20.57
N ASN A 19 9.96 20.95 19.74
CA ASN A 19 10.59 19.71 20.20
C ASN A 19 11.94 19.97 20.87
N VAL A 20 12.75 20.85 20.30
CA VAL A 20 14.07 21.23 20.82
C VAL A 20 13.94 22.01 22.13
N TYR A 21 12.96 22.91 22.21
CA TYR A 21 12.63 23.66 23.43
C TYR A 21 12.24 22.74 24.58
N LEU A 22 11.36 21.76 24.33
CA LEU A 22 10.92 20.80 25.34
C LEU A 22 12.05 19.87 25.84
N ASN A 23 13.10 19.68 25.05
CA ASN A 23 14.24 18.82 25.36
C ASN A 23 15.51 19.60 25.77
N SER A 24 15.38 20.90 26.09
CA SER A 24 16.50 21.81 26.38
C SER A 24 17.21 21.56 27.72
N ASN A 25 16.69 20.67 28.58
CA ASN A 25 17.25 20.37 29.90
C ASN A 25 18.71 19.91 29.87
N GLY A 26 19.16 19.28 28.78
CA GLY A 26 20.54 18.82 28.61
C GLY A 26 21.46 19.78 27.84
N TYR A 27 20.99 20.97 27.49
CA TYR A 27 21.72 21.86 26.59
C TYR A 27 22.74 22.72 27.34
N THR A 28 23.79 23.12 26.63
CA THR A 28 24.74 24.11 27.14
C THR A 28 24.05 25.46 27.30
N GLU A 29 24.59 26.34 28.15
CA GLU A 29 24.02 27.67 28.39
C GLU A 29 23.95 28.52 27.11
N ASP A 30 24.96 28.42 26.23
CA ASP A 30 24.94 29.08 24.92
C ASP A 30 23.79 28.56 24.03
N ALA A 31 23.53 27.25 24.04
CA ALA A 31 22.44 26.66 23.26
C ALA A 31 21.07 27.04 23.80
N LYS A 32 20.91 27.12 25.13
CA LYS A 32 19.66 27.62 25.75
C LYS A 32 19.41 29.08 25.38
N LYS A 33 20.44 29.93 25.50
CA LYS A 33 20.32 31.34 25.12
C LYS A 33 20.00 31.53 23.65
N ALA A 34 20.67 30.80 22.75
CA ALA A 34 20.37 30.86 21.33
C ALA A 34 18.91 30.46 21.04
N LEU A 35 18.43 29.40 21.70
CA LEU A 35 17.07 28.91 21.54
C LEU A 35 16.04 29.90 22.07
N GLU A 36 16.27 30.48 23.25
CA GLU A 36 15.42 31.53 23.83
C GLU A 36 15.37 32.74 22.90
N THR A 37 16.51 33.23 22.39
CA THR A 37 16.55 34.36 21.45
C THR A 37 15.67 34.10 20.23
N VAL A 38 15.80 32.94 19.59
CA VAL A 38 15.01 32.61 18.39
C VAL A 38 13.51 32.47 18.72
N VAL A 39 13.17 31.93 19.88
CA VAL A 39 11.77 31.81 20.32
C VAL A 39 11.17 33.19 20.58
N GLU A 40 11.91 34.08 21.25
CA GLU A 40 11.49 35.47 21.50
C GLU A 40 11.34 36.27 20.20
N GLU A 41 12.30 36.17 19.27
CA GLU A 41 12.20 36.79 17.94
C GLU A 41 10.96 36.35 17.15
N ARG A 42 10.46 35.15 17.41
CA ARG A 42 9.25 34.58 16.78
C ARG A 42 7.96 34.83 17.58
N GLY A 43 7.98 35.77 18.51
CA GLY A 43 6.82 36.18 19.32
C GLY A 43 6.69 35.44 20.65
N GLY A 44 7.76 34.79 21.11
CA GLY A 44 7.83 34.12 22.40
C GLY A 44 7.22 32.72 22.42
N PHE A 45 7.41 32.02 23.55
CA PHE A 45 6.99 30.63 23.71
C PHE A 45 5.47 30.43 23.56
N SER A 46 4.66 31.38 24.04
CA SER A 46 3.20 31.30 23.94
C SER A 46 2.73 31.27 22.48
N ALA A 47 3.29 32.14 21.64
CA ALA A 47 2.97 32.19 20.22
C ALA A 47 3.44 30.93 19.49
N LEU A 48 4.66 30.45 19.79
CA LEU A 48 5.16 29.18 19.25
C LEU A 48 4.24 28.01 19.61
N LYS A 49 3.80 27.95 20.87
CA LYS A 49 2.88 26.92 21.37
C LYS A 49 1.53 26.93 20.65
N GLU A 50 0.97 28.10 20.43
CA GLU A 50 -0.30 28.23 19.68
C GLU A 50 -0.16 27.78 18.22
N ARG A 51 0.90 28.22 17.52
CA ARG A 51 1.16 27.79 16.14
C ARG A 51 1.38 26.28 16.06
N TYR A 52 2.14 25.73 17.00
CA TYR A 52 2.37 24.29 17.09
C TYR A 52 1.06 23.51 17.29
N TYR A 53 0.17 23.94 18.18
CA TYR A 53 -1.11 23.24 18.37
C TYR A 53 -2.01 23.30 17.15
N LYS A 54 -2.07 24.44 16.44
CA LYS A 54 -2.82 24.52 15.17
C LYS A 54 -2.28 23.54 14.13
N LEU A 55 -0.96 23.34 14.08
CA LEU A 55 -0.35 22.33 13.21
C LEU A 55 -0.73 20.91 13.63
N VAL A 56 -0.67 20.60 14.93
CA VAL A 56 -1.05 19.27 15.45
C VAL A 56 -2.52 18.96 15.18
N GLU A 57 -3.41 19.91 15.46
CA GLU A 57 -4.85 19.79 15.20
C GLU A 57 -5.13 19.56 13.71
N LYS A 58 -4.43 20.29 12.83
CA LYS A 58 -4.54 20.09 11.38
C LYS A 58 -4.08 18.69 10.95
N GLU A 59 -2.97 18.19 11.48
CA GLU A 59 -2.48 16.84 11.17
C GLU A 59 -3.37 15.72 11.75
N GLU A 60 -3.97 15.95 12.92
CA GLU A 60 -4.99 15.07 13.49
C GLU A 60 -6.22 14.98 12.60
N GLU A 61 -6.69 16.12 12.10
CA GLU A 61 -7.83 16.16 11.21
C GLU A 61 -7.53 15.45 9.87
N LYS A 62 -6.34 15.63 9.30
CA LYS A 62 -5.92 14.88 8.10
C LYS A 62 -5.96 13.37 8.35
N ARG A 63 -5.51 12.91 9.52
CA ARG A 63 -5.57 11.48 9.89
C ARG A 63 -7.00 10.99 10.01
N ARG A 64 -7.90 11.78 10.63
CA ARG A 64 -9.32 11.47 10.75
C ARG A 64 -9.98 11.33 9.37
N VAL A 65 -9.80 12.34 8.50
CA VAL A 65 -10.34 12.35 7.13
C VAL A 65 -9.80 11.18 6.31
N HIS A 66 -8.49 10.91 6.38
CA HIS A 66 -7.90 9.76 5.70
C HIS A 66 -8.50 8.43 6.17
N HIS A 67 -8.68 8.27 7.48
CA HIS A 67 -9.31 7.07 8.03
C HIS A 67 -10.74 6.90 7.51
N GLU A 68 -11.54 7.95 7.59
CA GLU A 68 -12.94 7.95 7.15
C GLU A 68 -13.08 7.67 5.65
N ALA A 69 -12.29 8.36 4.81
CA ALA A 69 -12.26 8.14 3.37
C ALA A 69 -11.96 6.68 3.03
N ASN A 70 -10.97 6.08 3.71
CA ASN A 70 -10.62 4.68 3.53
C ASN A 70 -11.77 3.73 3.91
N GLN A 71 -12.47 4.00 5.02
CA GLN A 71 -13.64 3.20 5.42
C GLN A 71 -14.78 3.32 4.42
N LEU A 72 -15.07 4.53 3.94
CA LEU A 72 -16.14 4.76 2.96
C LEU A 72 -15.83 4.10 1.62
N TYR A 73 -14.57 4.16 1.15
CA TYR A 73 -14.15 3.43 -0.05
C TYR A 73 -14.29 1.91 0.08
N LYS A 74 -13.92 1.34 1.24
CA LYS A 74 -14.10 -0.09 1.51
C LYS A 74 -15.57 -0.52 1.51
N LYS A 75 -16.48 0.39 1.87
CA LYS A 75 -17.94 0.18 1.78
C LYS A 75 -18.49 0.32 0.35
N GLY A 76 -17.65 0.66 -0.64
CA GLY A 76 -18.03 0.77 -2.05
C GLY A 76 -18.48 2.16 -2.49
N ASN A 77 -18.29 3.20 -1.67
CA ASN A 77 -18.60 4.57 -2.06
C ASN A 77 -17.61 5.06 -3.13
N THR A 78 -18.10 5.90 -4.05
CA THR A 78 -17.24 6.54 -5.06
C THR A 78 -16.51 7.74 -4.48
N LYS A 79 -15.52 8.23 -5.23
CA LYS A 79 -14.80 9.47 -4.91
C LYS A 79 -15.73 10.65 -4.67
N ASN A 80 -16.72 10.83 -5.53
CA ASN A 80 -17.63 11.96 -5.45
C ASN A 80 -18.54 11.86 -4.22
N ASP A 81 -19.00 10.65 -3.89
CA ASP A 81 -19.79 10.40 -2.69
C ASP A 81 -18.99 10.76 -1.43
N ILE A 82 -17.74 10.32 -1.36
CA ILE A 82 -16.87 10.56 -0.20
C ILE A 82 -16.61 12.04 0.01
N ASN A 83 -16.34 12.81 -1.05
CA ASN A 83 -16.14 14.26 -0.96
C ASN A 83 -17.43 15.01 -0.57
N SER A 84 -18.60 14.42 -0.81
CA SER A 84 -19.88 14.99 -0.35
C SER A 84 -20.21 14.64 1.10
N ILE A 85 -19.72 13.52 1.60
CA ILE A 85 -20.00 12.99 2.96
C ILE A 85 -19.03 13.59 3.98
N ILE A 86 -17.74 13.65 3.64
CA ILE A 86 -16.72 14.11 4.58
C ILE A 86 -16.76 15.63 4.66
N HIS A 87 -17.07 16.13 5.85
CA HIS A 87 -16.97 17.54 6.19
C HIS A 87 -15.80 17.75 7.16
N SER A 88 -15.09 18.86 6.97
CA SER A 88 -14.02 19.33 7.84
C SER A 88 -14.15 20.83 8.03
N GLU A 89 -14.02 21.30 9.26
CA GLU A 89 -13.99 22.72 9.61
C GLU A 89 -12.55 23.27 9.63
N ILE A 90 -11.56 22.37 9.67
CA ILE A 90 -10.13 22.69 9.78
C ILE A 90 -9.42 22.56 8.43
N LEU A 91 -9.79 21.57 7.62
CA LEU A 91 -9.25 21.37 6.29
C LEU A 91 -10.12 22.03 5.23
N SER A 92 -9.46 22.60 4.23
CA SER A 92 -10.13 23.09 3.03
C SER A 92 -10.72 21.93 2.22
N ARG A 93 -11.67 22.25 1.33
CA ARG A 93 -12.28 21.23 0.45
C ARG A 93 -11.23 20.60 -0.47
N GLU A 94 -10.27 21.40 -0.90
CA GLU A 94 -9.15 20.97 -1.74
C GLU A 94 -8.27 19.95 -1.00
N GLU A 95 -7.95 20.19 0.28
CA GLU A 95 -7.18 19.24 1.09
C GLU A 95 -7.95 17.92 1.33
N VAL A 96 -9.26 17.98 1.57
CA VAL A 96 -10.10 16.77 1.69
C VAL A 96 -10.13 16.00 0.38
N GLN A 97 -10.19 16.71 -0.76
CA GLN A 97 -10.16 16.13 -2.09
C GLN A 97 -8.82 15.42 -2.34
N GLU A 98 -7.70 16.07 -2.06
CA GLU A 98 -6.36 15.48 -2.19
C GLU A 98 -6.20 14.19 -1.37
N ILE A 99 -6.69 14.18 -0.13
CA ILE A 99 -6.67 12.98 0.72
C ILE A 99 -7.51 11.87 0.10
N THR A 100 -8.71 12.20 -0.38
CA THR A 100 -9.61 11.23 -1.01
C THR A 100 -8.99 10.62 -2.26
N ASP A 101 -8.32 11.44 -3.09
CA ASP A 101 -7.63 11.03 -4.32
C ASP A 101 -6.46 10.08 -4.03
N LEU A 102 -5.70 10.37 -2.98
CA LEU A 102 -4.59 9.55 -2.54
C LEU A 102 -5.08 8.18 -2.04
N VAL A 103 -6.14 8.17 -1.22
CA VAL A 103 -6.76 6.95 -0.71
C VAL A 103 -7.34 6.11 -1.85
N SER A 104 -8.05 6.74 -2.80
CA SER A 104 -8.65 6.04 -3.94
C SER A 104 -7.61 5.36 -4.80
N SER A 105 -6.56 6.10 -5.16
CA SER A 105 -5.46 5.62 -6.01
C SER A 105 -4.74 4.44 -5.35
N ARG A 106 -4.56 4.48 -4.03
CA ARG A 106 -3.95 3.37 -3.28
C ARG A 106 -4.82 2.12 -3.30
N ILE A 107 -6.12 2.26 -3.02
CA ILE A 107 -7.06 1.12 -3.00
C ILE A 107 -7.23 0.53 -4.40
N GLU A 108 -7.28 1.36 -5.44
CA GLU A 108 -7.33 0.89 -6.83
C GLU A 108 -6.07 0.13 -7.24
N ALA A 109 -4.89 0.59 -6.81
CA ALA A 109 -3.64 -0.14 -7.02
C ALA A 109 -3.64 -1.49 -6.28
N GLU A 110 -4.09 -1.52 -5.02
CA GLU A 110 -4.24 -2.75 -4.23
C GLU A 110 -5.20 -3.75 -4.92
N LYS A 111 -6.33 -3.28 -5.47
CA LYS A 111 -7.28 -4.12 -6.21
C LYS A 111 -6.66 -4.73 -7.48
N LYS A 112 -5.95 -3.92 -8.27
CA LYS A 112 -5.26 -4.39 -9.49
C LYS A 112 -4.16 -5.41 -9.17
N ASP A 113 -3.39 -5.18 -8.10
CA ASP A 113 -2.36 -6.12 -7.67
C ASP A 113 -2.95 -7.48 -7.24
N VAL A 114 -4.07 -7.47 -6.51
CA VAL A 114 -4.80 -8.71 -6.18
C VAL A 114 -5.28 -9.43 -7.44
N GLU A 115 -5.85 -8.71 -8.41
CA GLU A 115 -6.32 -9.28 -9.68
C GLU A 115 -5.18 -9.93 -10.48
N ILE A 116 -4.02 -9.28 -10.55
CA ILE A 116 -2.82 -9.83 -11.21
C ILE A 116 -2.34 -11.11 -10.48
N LYS A 117 -2.34 -11.11 -9.14
CA LYS A 117 -1.94 -12.30 -8.36
C LYS A 117 -2.88 -13.48 -8.57
N THR A 118 -4.20 -13.26 -8.57
CA THR A 118 -5.20 -14.31 -8.79
C THR A 118 -5.09 -14.89 -10.21
N SER A 119 -4.95 -14.03 -11.23
CA SER A 119 -4.76 -14.48 -12.62
C SER A 119 -3.43 -15.22 -12.81
N THR A 120 -2.35 -14.79 -12.17
CA THR A 120 -1.06 -15.49 -12.16
C THR A 120 -1.17 -16.88 -11.52
N TYR A 121 -1.89 -17.00 -10.40
CA TYR A 121 -2.13 -18.29 -9.74
C TYR A 121 -2.92 -19.25 -10.65
N ILE A 122 -4.00 -18.78 -11.27
CA ILE A 122 -4.81 -19.58 -12.22
C ILE A 122 -3.97 -19.99 -13.43
N GLY A 123 -3.16 -19.07 -13.98
CA GLY A 123 -2.22 -19.35 -15.07
C GLY A 123 -1.19 -20.42 -14.69
N SER A 124 -0.70 -20.43 -13.45
CA SER A 124 0.25 -21.43 -12.97
C SER A 124 -0.35 -22.84 -12.79
N ILE A 125 -1.66 -22.93 -12.51
CA ILE A 125 -2.40 -24.20 -12.42
C ILE A 125 -2.71 -24.73 -13.82
N LEU A 126 -3.25 -23.87 -14.69
CA LEU A 126 -3.60 -24.23 -16.07
C LEU A 126 -2.34 -24.55 -16.90
N GLY A 127 -1.25 -23.80 -16.70
CA GLY A 127 0.04 -24.09 -17.32
C GLY A 127 0.64 -25.43 -16.88
N ARG A 128 0.51 -25.80 -15.59
CA ARG A 128 0.95 -27.12 -15.09
C ARG A 128 0.14 -28.27 -15.68
N ASN A 129 -1.17 -28.12 -15.84
CA ASN A 129 -2.02 -29.15 -16.44
C ASN A 129 -1.82 -29.26 -17.95
N SER A 130 -1.60 -28.14 -18.65
CA SER A 130 -1.21 -28.10 -20.07
C SER A 130 0.12 -28.83 -20.31
N TRP A 131 1.16 -28.55 -19.52
CA TRP A 131 2.45 -29.22 -19.63
C TRP A 131 2.38 -30.72 -19.27
N ARG A 132 1.56 -31.11 -18.28
CA ARG A 132 1.32 -32.53 -17.94
C ARG A 132 0.59 -33.28 -19.05
N HIS A 133 -0.28 -32.61 -19.80
CA HIS A 133 -0.97 -33.20 -20.96
C HIS A 133 -0.05 -33.28 -22.19
N TYR A 134 0.78 -32.25 -22.44
CA TYR A 134 1.80 -32.26 -23.49
C TYR A 134 2.89 -33.32 -23.24
N ARG A 135 3.33 -33.50 -21.99
CA ARG A 135 4.33 -34.52 -21.63
C ARG A 135 3.79 -35.94 -21.69
N ARG A 136 2.47 -36.15 -21.57
CA ARG A 136 1.82 -37.46 -21.76
C ARG A 136 1.66 -37.83 -23.24
N ASN A 137 1.56 -36.84 -24.13
CA ASN A 137 1.52 -37.07 -25.59
C ASN A 137 2.92 -37.16 -26.24
N PHE A 138 3.99 -36.66 -25.61
CA PHE A 138 5.35 -36.75 -26.15
C PHE A 138 6.16 -37.98 -25.68
N MET A 139 5.67 -38.73 -24.68
CA MET A 139 6.22 -40.03 -24.27
C MET A 139 5.29 -41.21 -24.61
N GLY A 140 4.37 -41.01 -25.56
CA GLY A 140 3.49 -42.06 -26.11
C GLY A 140 3.69 -42.30 -27.62
N LEU A 141 4.70 -41.67 -28.24
CA LEU A 141 4.88 -41.66 -29.70
C LEU A 141 6.28 -42.12 -30.15
N THR A 142 6.91 -43.04 -29.41
CA THR A 142 8.09 -43.76 -29.91
C THR A 142 8.06 -45.27 -29.66
N ASN A 143 6.88 -45.90 -29.52
CA ASN A 143 6.88 -47.35 -29.35
C ASN A 143 5.65 -48.12 -29.85
N ASP A 144 4.96 -47.68 -30.90
CA ASP A 144 3.92 -48.55 -31.50
C ASP A 144 3.82 -48.59 -33.03
N ILE A 145 4.81 -48.04 -33.76
CA ILE A 145 4.92 -48.29 -35.21
C ILE A 145 6.39 -48.50 -35.60
N PHE A 146 6.98 -49.57 -35.06
CA PHE A 146 7.92 -50.38 -35.83
C PHE A 146 7.47 -51.84 -35.70
N ARG A 147 7.02 -52.37 -36.84
CA ARG A 147 6.91 -53.80 -37.15
C ARG A 147 5.70 -54.56 -36.62
N THR A 148 4.59 -54.24 -37.26
CA THR A 148 3.85 -55.18 -38.12
C THR A 148 4.78 -55.91 -39.12
N TYR A 149 5.65 -56.80 -38.65
CA TYR A 149 6.28 -57.85 -39.48
C TYR A 149 6.65 -59.03 -38.58
N ILE A 150 5.77 -60.03 -38.58
CA ILE A 150 5.89 -61.48 -38.30
C ILE A 150 4.46 -61.89 -37.90
N LEU A 151 3.55 -62.04 -38.87
CA LEU A 151 3.16 -63.33 -39.43
C LEU A 151 2.94 -64.43 -38.37
N SER A 152 1.68 -64.88 -38.32
CA SER A 152 1.30 -66.29 -38.19
C SER A 152 1.49 -66.96 -36.83
N PHE A 153 0.43 -67.00 -36.01
CA PHE A 153 -0.09 -68.23 -35.39
C PHE A 153 -1.32 -67.94 -34.52
N CYS A 154 -2.41 -68.67 -34.78
CA CYS A 154 -3.54 -68.98 -33.86
C CYS A 154 -4.23 -67.77 -33.16
N GLY A 155 -5.44 -67.34 -33.53
CA GLY A 155 -6.61 -68.18 -33.77
C GLY A 155 -7.12 -68.80 -32.46
N ARG A 156 -8.07 -68.13 -31.78
CA ARG A 156 -9.27 -68.72 -31.16
C ARG A 156 -9.86 -67.82 -30.07
N LEU A 157 -11.17 -67.57 -30.22
CA LEU A 157 -12.21 -67.60 -29.18
C LEU A 157 -12.00 -66.61 -28.01
N GLY A 158 -12.87 -65.66 -27.73
CA GLY A 158 -14.29 -65.57 -27.98
C GLY A 158 -14.93 -64.84 -26.79
N ASN A 159 -15.99 -64.09 -27.08
CA ASN A 159 -17.11 -63.76 -26.21
C ASN A 159 -16.95 -62.79 -25.02
N ASN A 160 -17.79 -61.76 -25.15
CA ASN A 160 -18.72 -61.21 -24.17
C ASN A 160 -18.22 -60.18 -23.15
N ILE A 161 -18.45 -58.93 -23.56
CA ILE A 161 -18.98 -57.86 -22.71
C ILE A 161 -20.40 -58.24 -22.28
N VAL A 162 -20.73 -58.11 -20.99
CA VAL A 162 -22.11 -57.82 -20.56
C VAL A 162 -22.08 -56.52 -19.75
N TRP A 163 -22.96 -55.62 -20.14
CA TRP A 163 -23.20 -54.28 -19.61
C TRP A 163 -24.13 -54.31 -18.37
N ILE A 164 -23.92 -53.31 -17.49
CA ILE A 164 -24.94 -52.46 -16.81
C ILE A 164 -25.81 -53.01 -15.66
N TYR A 165 -25.87 -52.14 -14.62
CA TYR A 165 -26.77 -51.99 -13.45
C TYR A 165 -26.67 -53.02 -12.32
#